data_AF-A0A0C9U5D7-F1
#
_entry.id   AF-A0A0C9U5D7-F1
#
_cell.length_a   1.000
_cell.length_b   1.000
_cell.length_c   1.000
_cell.angle_alpha   90.00
_cell.angle_beta   90.00
_cell.angle_gamma   90.00
#
_symmetry.space_group_name_H-M   'P 1'
#
loop_
_entity.id
_entity.type
_entity.pdbx_description
1 polymer ?
#
loop_
_entity_poly.entity_id
_entity_poly.type
_entity_poly.pdbx_seq_one_letter_code
_entity_poly.pdbx_strand_id
1 'polypeptide(L)'
;MPTTRSQARQTTLHLPQNSPSWDCEDGSLPEEDSSQQSLRSASPQQSESSPPSERDQNLESDDGNTSKHMKNARTTRRNAQMAWNKLAEEMEKDSREKGTVIKWSGPACHTRFKRILAAHQKETKSLQKTGVNEEIDAHIQTLTDLVSLIDAHNLVKEKASTGAKTKASKEQAAALELKDAAMNGIRPRNTLMDISQLDGATAHEKQGQQNVSPSASKCPHHQSTLDRVLQKREEEDTHRLQEAQARDDLRHGQLISGFDRLAHGMATLNETMQTQMRQESERNAQQTEMLRLFSTIIQQRKD
;
A
#
# COMPACT_ATOMS: atom_id res chain seq x y z
N MET A 1 30.89 -44.80 18.23
CA MET A 1 31.37 -45.13 16.88
C MET A 1 30.30 -44.70 15.87
N PRO A 2 30.38 -43.50 15.27
CA PRO A 2 29.34 -42.99 14.39
C PRO A 2 29.62 -43.35 12.92
N THR A 3 28.66 -44.01 12.28
CA THR A 3 28.70 -44.41 10.87
C THR A 3 28.16 -43.29 9.98
N THR A 4 28.90 -42.95 8.93
CA THR A 4 28.69 -41.79 8.05
C THR A 4 27.70 -42.02 6.90
N ARG A 5 27.08 -40.88 6.51
CA ARG A 5 26.01 -40.65 5.53
C ARG A 5 26.49 -40.75 4.07
N SER A 6 26.85 -41.94 3.57
CA SER A 6 27.28 -42.09 2.16
C SER A 6 26.76 -43.33 1.40
N GLN A 7 25.82 -44.12 1.94
CA GLN A 7 25.34 -45.34 1.25
C GLN A 7 23.90 -45.29 0.68
N ALA A 8 23.27 -44.12 0.56
CA ALA A 8 21.87 -44.03 0.11
C ALA A 8 21.69 -43.46 -1.31
N ARG A 9 22.62 -43.71 -2.25
CA ARG A 9 22.47 -43.28 -3.65
C ARG A 9 23.07 -44.28 -4.61
N GLN A 10 22.36 -45.38 -4.88
CA GLN A 10 22.53 -46.17 -6.11
C GLN A 10 21.43 -47.23 -6.26
N THR A 11 20.17 -46.81 -6.44
CA THR A 11 19.14 -47.66 -7.09
C THR A 11 17.86 -46.87 -7.38
N THR A 12 17.76 -46.27 -8.56
CA THR A 12 16.48 -46.15 -9.31
C THR A 12 16.75 -45.64 -10.72
N LEU A 13 16.92 -46.59 -11.64
CA LEU A 13 16.80 -46.38 -13.08
C LEU A 13 15.38 -46.81 -13.50
N HIS A 14 14.81 -46.05 -14.44
CA HIS A 14 13.60 -46.31 -15.24
C HIS A 14 12.21 -46.18 -14.58
N LEU A 15 11.54 -45.03 -14.85
CA LEU A 15 10.14 -44.99 -15.29
C LEU A 15 9.83 -43.65 -15.99
N PRO A 16 9.08 -43.60 -17.12
CA PRO A 16 8.65 -42.35 -17.72
C PRO A 16 7.52 -41.73 -16.89
N GLN A 17 7.74 -40.55 -16.32
CA GLN A 17 6.68 -39.76 -15.70
C GLN A 17 5.86 -39.07 -16.80
N ASN A 18 4.62 -39.54 -16.99
CA ASN A 18 3.57 -38.76 -17.62
C ASN A 18 3.28 -37.53 -16.77
N SER A 19 3.22 -36.36 -17.41
CA SER A 19 2.87 -35.09 -16.79
C SER A 19 1.41 -35.13 -16.26
N PRO A 20 1.10 -34.42 -15.16
CA PRO A 20 -0.27 -34.35 -14.63
C PRO A 20 -1.20 -33.59 -15.60
N SER A 21 -2.36 -34.15 -15.91
CA SER A 21 -3.46 -33.42 -16.55
C SER A 21 -4.14 -32.54 -15.50
N TRP A 22 -4.08 -31.23 -15.69
CA TRP A 22 -4.91 -30.29 -14.95
C TRP A 22 -6.29 -30.25 -15.61
N ASP A 23 -7.26 -30.94 -15.01
CA ASP A 23 -8.67 -30.68 -15.30
C ASP A 23 -9.07 -29.40 -14.54
N CYS A 24 -9.35 -28.34 -15.29
CA CYS A 24 -10.02 -27.17 -14.74
C CYS A 24 -11.52 -27.48 -14.72
N GLU A 25 -12.10 -27.62 -13.53
CA GLU A 25 -13.56 -27.63 -13.36
C GLU A 25 -14.11 -26.26 -13.78
N ASP A 26 -14.86 -26.22 -14.89
CA ASP A 26 -15.71 -25.08 -15.28
C ASP A 26 -16.91 -25.01 -14.32
N GLY A 27 -16.68 -24.44 -13.14
CA GLY A 27 -17.72 -24.10 -12.18
C GLY A 27 -18.28 -22.71 -12.47
N SER A 28 -19.45 -22.64 -13.12
CA SER A 28 -20.22 -21.40 -13.24
C SER A 28 -20.59 -20.86 -11.86
N LEU A 29 -20.26 -19.59 -11.62
CA LEU A 29 -20.62 -18.84 -10.41
C LEU A 29 -22.15 -18.73 -10.27
N PRO A 30 -22.71 -18.82 -9.04
CA PRO A 30 -24.13 -18.61 -8.82
C PRO A 30 -24.51 -17.16 -9.07
N GLU A 31 -25.61 -16.94 -9.80
CA GLU A 31 -26.21 -15.63 -10.00
C GLU A 31 -26.85 -15.15 -8.70
N GLU A 32 -26.41 -13.98 -8.21
CA GLU A 32 -27.08 -13.31 -7.10
C GLU A 32 -28.36 -12.63 -7.60
N ASP A 33 -29.48 -13.19 -7.17
CA ASP A 33 -30.81 -12.64 -7.31
C ASP A 33 -30.94 -11.41 -6.39
N SER A 34 -31.06 -10.22 -6.97
CA SER A 34 -31.36 -9.00 -6.24
C SER A 34 -32.55 -8.30 -6.87
N SER A 35 -33.71 -8.74 -6.43
CA SER A 35 -34.98 -8.04 -6.59
C SER A 35 -35.35 -7.27 -5.32
N GLN A 36 -35.65 -5.98 -5.54
CA GLN A 36 -36.53 -5.08 -4.75
C GLN A 36 -35.94 -4.30 -3.55
N GLN A 37 -35.92 -2.97 -3.71
CA GLN A 37 -36.77 -1.99 -3.00
C GLN A 37 -36.35 -0.57 -3.43
N SER A 38 -36.99 0.06 -4.42
CA SER A 38 -38.12 0.99 -4.26
C SER A 38 -38.16 1.77 -2.94
N LEU A 39 -37.51 2.93 -2.88
CA LEU A 39 -38.03 4.09 -2.15
C LEU A 39 -37.69 5.40 -2.88
N ARG A 40 -38.76 6.19 -3.07
CA ARG A 40 -38.83 7.52 -3.65
C ARG A 40 -38.08 8.54 -2.78
N SER A 41 -37.50 9.57 -3.40
CA SER A 41 -37.63 10.96 -2.95
C SER A 41 -37.25 11.96 -4.05
N ALA A 42 -37.97 13.08 -4.03
CA ALA A 42 -38.16 14.04 -5.12
C ALA A 42 -37.04 15.09 -5.25
N SER A 43 -36.77 15.49 -6.51
CA SER A 43 -36.55 16.83 -7.13
C SER A 43 -35.93 18.01 -6.34
N PRO A 44 -35.34 19.06 -6.99
CA PRO A 44 -35.55 19.47 -8.39
C PRO A 44 -34.31 19.90 -9.21
N GLN A 45 -34.52 19.90 -10.53
CA GLN A 45 -33.77 20.62 -11.55
C GLN A 45 -33.96 22.14 -11.41
N GLN A 46 -32.90 22.91 -11.57
CA GLN A 46 -32.96 24.22 -12.23
C GLN A 46 -31.78 24.34 -13.19
N SER A 47 -32.13 24.57 -14.45
CA SER A 47 -31.25 24.86 -15.58
C SER A 47 -31.54 26.29 -15.99
N GLU A 48 -30.55 27.19 -15.96
CA GLU A 48 -30.58 28.43 -16.76
C GLU A 48 -29.15 28.81 -17.19
N SER A 49 -28.91 28.63 -18.49
CA SER A 49 -28.21 29.49 -19.45
C SER A 49 -26.98 30.34 -19.05
N SER A 50 -25.86 30.06 -19.74
CA SER A 50 -24.66 30.89 -19.97
C SER A 50 -24.96 32.28 -20.62
N PRO A 51 -24.00 33.24 -20.74
CA PRO A 51 -22.93 33.18 -21.77
C PRO A 51 -21.63 33.97 -21.40
N PRO A 52 -20.77 34.42 -22.34
CA PRO A 52 -19.40 33.93 -22.55
C PRO A 52 -18.30 34.93 -22.10
N SER A 53 -17.07 34.47 -21.90
CA SER A 53 -15.93 35.38 -21.88
C SER A 53 -14.69 34.73 -22.48
N GLU A 54 -14.19 35.41 -23.50
CA GLU A 54 -13.00 35.09 -24.27
C GLU A 54 -11.73 35.45 -23.49
N ARG A 55 -10.64 34.79 -23.93
CA ARG A 55 -9.24 35.22 -23.91
C ARG A 55 -8.39 35.05 -22.65
N ASP A 56 -7.31 34.34 -22.93
CA ASP A 56 -5.93 34.61 -22.54
C ASP A 56 -5.61 34.52 -21.05
N GLN A 57 -5.07 33.36 -20.66
CA GLN A 57 -3.60 33.26 -20.65
C GLN A 57 -3.12 31.81 -20.55
N ASN A 58 -2.26 31.53 -21.52
CA ASN A 58 -1.31 30.44 -21.62
C ASN A 58 -0.59 30.23 -20.27
N LEU A 59 -1.09 29.29 -19.45
CA LEU A 59 -0.30 28.69 -18.38
C LEU A 59 0.55 27.60 -19.04
N GLU A 60 1.66 28.03 -19.65
CA GLU A 60 2.85 27.19 -19.75
C GLU A 60 3.27 26.87 -18.31
N SER A 61 2.69 25.81 -17.76
CA SER A 61 3.26 25.11 -16.62
C SER A 61 4.64 24.63 -17.05
N ASP A 62 5.67 25.35 -16.57
CA ASP A 62 7.08 25.01 -16.69
C ASP A 62 7.39 23.74 -15.88
N ASP A 63 6.87 22.60 -16.34
CA ASP A 63 7.28 21.25 -15.95
C ASP A 63 8.58 20.85 -16.69
N GLY A 64 9.56 21.77 -16.70
CA GLY A 64 10.76 21.70 -17.52
C GLY A 64 11.79 20.63 -17.11
N ASN A 65 11.64 19.97 -15.94
CA ASN A 65 12.74 19.16 -15.40
C ASN A 65 12.47 17.68 -15.12
N THR A 66 11.22 17.24 -14.97
CA THR A 66 10.89 15.79 -14.99
C THR A 66 10.97 15.20 -16.40
N SER A 67 10.81 16.07 -17.41
CA SER A 67 10.89 15.74 -18.84
C SER A 67 12.28 15.22 -19.28
N LYS A 68 13.37 15.73 -18.70
CA LYS A 68 14.75 15.37 -19.11
C LYS A 68 15.11 13.93 -18.74
N HIS A 69 14.70 13.46 -17.56
CA HIS A 69 14.97 12.09 -17.13
C HIS A 69 14.19 11.04 -17.95
N MET A 70 12.94 11.34 -18.30
CA MET A 70 12.12 10.49 -19.19
C MET A 70 12.63 10.48 -20.63
N LYS A 71 13.11 11.62 -21.15
CA LYS A 71 13.74 11.71 -22.48
C LYS A 71 15.04 10.92 -22.55
N ASN A 72 15.85 10.92 -21.49
CA ASN A 72 17.10 10.15 -21.41
C ASN A 72 16.85 8.63 -21.33
N ALA A 73 15.85 8.18 -20.57
CA ALA A 73 15.50 6.76 -20.53
C ALA A 73 15.01 6.23 -21.89
N ARG A 74 14.22 7.04 -22.62
CA ARG A 74 13.69 6.69 -23.95
C ARG A 74 14.78 6.67 -25.02
N THR A 75 15.74 7.58 -24.98
CA THR A 75 16.89 7.59 -25.91
C THR A 75 17.82 6.42 -25.67
N THR A 76 18.15 6.09 -24.40
CA THR A 76 18.96 4.91 -24.07
C THR A 76 18.31 3.61 -24.54
N ARG A 77 16.99 3.45 -24.35
CA ARG A 77 16.27 2.25 -24.83
C ARG A 77 16.27 2.13 -26.35
N ARG A 78 16.09 3.24 -27.07
CA ARG A 78 16.17 3.26 -28.54
C ARG A 78 17.58 2.93 -29.04
N ASN A 79 18.60 3.49 -28.40
CA ASN A 79 20.00 3.21 -28.75
C ASN A 79 20.35 1.74 -28.55
N ALA A 80 19.93 1.13 -27.44
CA ALA A 80 20.10 -0.30 -27.21
C ALA A 80 19.38 -1.15 -28.28
N GLN A 81 18.15 -0.79 -28.65
CA GLN A 81 17.41 -1.50 -29.70
C GLN A 81 18.12 -1.40 -31.07
N MET A 82 18.63 -0.21 -31.43
CA MET A 82 19.39 -0.02 -32.66
C MET A 82 20.69 -0.83 -32.66
N ALA A 83 21.40 -0.90 -31.53
CA ALA A 83 22.61 -1.72 -31.43
C ALA A 83 22.32 -3.22 -31.65
N TRP A 84 21.22 -3.73 -31.08
CA TRP A 84 20.81 -5.12 -31.30
C TRP A 84 20.37 -5.39 -32.75
N ASN A 85 19.68 -4.44 -33.38
CA ASN A 85 19.31 -4.56 -34.80
C ASN A 85 20.56 -4.57 -35.70
N LYS A 86 21.53 -3.68 -35.42
CA LYS A 86 22.82 -3.65 -36.13
C LYS A 86 23.58 -4.97 -35.98
N LEU A 87 23.59 -5.56 -34.78
CA LEU A 87 24.19 -6.89 -34.57
C LEU A 87 23.48 -7.95 -35.41
N ALA A 88 22.15 -7.93 -35.48
CA ALA A 88 21.39 -8.87 -36.29
C ALA A 88 21.72 -8.75 -37.79
N GLU A 89 21.87 -7.52 -38.30
CA GLU A 89 22.30 -7.26 -39.68
C GLU A 89 23.71 -7.79 -39.96
N GLU A 90 24.66 -7.54 -39.07
CA GLU A 90 26.03 -8.06 -39.22
C GLU A 90 26.08 -9.59 -39.16
N MET A 91 25.29 -10.21 -38.28
CA MET A 91 25.17 -11.67 -38.24
C MET A 91 24.55 -12.24 -39.52
N GLU A 92 23.56 -11.56 -40.10
CA GLU A 92 23.00 -11.98 -41.39
C GLU A 92 24.07 -11.93 -42.50
N LYS A 93 24.87 -10.87 -42.54
CA LYS A 93 25.98 -10.74 -43.51
C LYS A 93 27.00 -11.86 -43.36
N ASP A 94 27.52 -12.10 -42.15
CA ASP A 94 28.50 -13.17 -41.88
C ASP A 94 27.92 -14.56 -42.19
N SER A 95 26.63 -14.79 -41.87
CA SER A 95 25.97 -16.06 -42.17
C SER A 95 25.84 -16.32 -43.68
N ARG A 96 25.59 -15.26 -44.46
CA ARG A 96 25.50 -15.30 -45.92
C ARG A 96 26.86 -15.63 -46.55
N GLU A 97 27.94 -15.04 -46.05
CA GLU A 97 29.30 -15.33 -46.50
C GLU A 97 29.68 -16.80 -46.26
N LYS A 98 29.19 -17.38 -45.15
CA LYS A 98 29.40 -18.80 -44.79
C LYS A 98 28.41 -19.76 -45.47
N GLY A 99 27.50 -19.28 -46.31
CA GLY A 99 26.56 -20.10 -47.07
C GLY A 99 25.32 -20.56 -46.29
N THR A 100 25.09 -20.10 -45.07
CA THR A 100 23.88 -20.40 -44.28
C THR A 100 23.16 -19.10 -43.95
N VAL A 101 22.10 -18.75 -44.69
CA VAL A 101 21.39 -17.48 -44.44
C VAL A 101 20.51 -17.62 -43.21
N ILE A 102 20.96 -17.06 -42.09
CA ILE A 102 20.18 -17.05 -40.85
C ILE A 102 19.64 -15.64 -40.63
N LYS A 103 18.33 -15.46 -40.81
CA LYS A 103 17.65 -14.18 -40.57
C LYS A 103 17.29 -14.05 -39.09
N TRP A 104 18.05 -13.25 -38.35
CA TRP A 104 17.73 -12.91 -36.96
C TRP A 104 17.18 -11.51 -36.83
N SER A 105 16.34 -11.30 -35.81
CA SER A 105 15.89 -9.99 -35.38
C SER A 105 16.70 -9.53 -34.17
N GLY A 106 16.87 -8.21 -33.97
CA GLY A 106 17.59 -7.68 -32.80
C GLY A 106 17.11 -8.25 -31.45
N PRO A 107 15.79 -8.35 -31.18
CA PRO A 107 15.29 -9.00 -29.97
C PRO A 107 15.67 -10.49 -29.84
N ALA A 108 15.75 -11.23 -30.95
CA ALA A 108 16.20 -12.63 -30.95
C ALA A 108 17.69 -12.74 -30.61
N CYS A 109 18.54 -11.86 -31.17
CA CYS A 109 19.95 -11.76 -30.84
C CYS A 109 20.16 -11.49 -29.34
N HIS A 110 19.45 -10.50 -28.80
CA HIS A 110 19.50 -10.15 -27.38
C HIS A 110 19.09 -11.33 -26.47
N THR A 111 18.02 -12.05 -26.83
CA THR A 111 17.54 -13.22 -26.08
C THR A 111 18.55 -14.36 -26.12
N ARG A 112 19.14 -14.63 -27.29
CA ARG A 112 20.16 -15.67 -27.45
C ARG A 112 21.43 -15.32 -26.69
N PHE A 113 21.89 -14.08 -26.77
CA PHE A 113 23.04 -13.58 -26.02
C PHE A 113 22.86 -13.77 -24.52
N LYS A 114 21.69 -13.43 -23.97
CA LYS A 114 21.38 -13.69 -22.55
C LYS A 114 21.46 -15.16 -22.17
N ARG A 115 21.00 -16.07 -23.04
CA ARG A 115 21.09 -17.52 -22.81
C ARG A 115 22.55 -17.99 -22.81
N ILE A 116 23.37 -17.48 -23.73
CA ILE A 116 24.81 -17.78 -23.79
C ILE A 116 25.50 -17.33 -22.51
N LEU A 117 25.27 -16.08 -22.06
CA LEU A 117 25.83 -15.59 -20.80
C LEU A 117 25.37 -16.42 -19.60
N ALA A 118 24.09 -16.78 -19.53
CA ALA A 118 23.57 -17.60 -18.44
C ALA A 118 24.16 -19.02 -18.43
N ALA A 119 24.40 -19.61 -19.60
CA ALA A 119 25.08 -20.90 -19.71
C ALA A 119 26.54 -20.79 -19.26
N HIS A 120 27.26 -19.77 -19.74
CA HIS A 120 28.65 -19.49 -19.35
C HIS A 120 28.81 -19.26 -17.85
N GLN A 121 27.89 -18.52 -17.21
CA GLN A 121 27.89 -18.32 -15.76
C GLN A 121 27.69 -19.62 -14.98
N LYS A 122 26.94 -20.60 -15.52
CA LYS A 122 26.78 -21.91 -14.87
C LYS A 122 28.03 -22.76 -15.03
N GLU A 123 28.62 -22.74 -16.21
CA GLU A 123 29.82 -23.50 -16.57
C GLU A 123 31.05 -23.03 -15.78
N THR A 124 31.31 -21.72 -15.73
CA THR A 124 32.37 -21.12 -14.90
C THR A 124 32.20 -21.45 -13.42
N LYS A 125 30.96 -21.43 -12.90
CA LYS A 125 30.67 -21.85 -11.51
C LYS A 125 30.90 -23.34 -11.28
N SER A 126 30.72 -24.21 -12.27
CA SER A 126 31.07 -25.62 -12.16
C SER A 126 32.58 -25.84 -12.24
N LEU A 127 33.27 -25.21 -13.19
CA LEU A 127 34.72 -25.31 -13.38
C LEU A 127 35.49 -24.89 -12.10
N GLN A 128 35.07 -23.79 -11.46
CA GLN A 128 35.65 -23.35 -10.18
C GLN A 128 35.52 -24.39 -9.06
N LYS A 129 34.52 -25.28 -9.10
CA LYS A 129 34.34 -26.33 -8.08
C LYS A 129 35.17 -27.57 -8.36
N THR A 130 35.42 -27.88 -9.63
CA THR A 130 36.16 -29.09 -10.03
C THR A 130 37.68 -28.89 -9.96
N GLY A 131 38.18 -27.65 -9.89
CA GLY A 131 39.60 -27.35 -9.69
C GLY A 131 40.51 -27.75 -10.86
N VAL A 132 39.93 -28.06 -12.02
CA VAL A 132 40.68 -28.39 -13.24
C VAL A 132 41.00 -27.08 -13.95
N ASN A 133 42.29 -26.74 -14.01
CA ASN A 133 42.81 -25.60 -14.78
C ASN A 133 42.82 -25.98 -16.27
N GLU A 134 41.67 -25.88 -16.93
CA GLU A 134 41.63 -25.89 -18.39
C GLU A 134 42.16 -24.55 -18.92
N GLU A 135 42.88 -24.59 -20.05
CA GLU A 135 43.36 -23.38 -20.73
C GLU A 135 42.15 -22.52 -21.09
N ILE A 136 42.17 -21.26 -20.66
CA ILE A 136 41.10 -20.31 -20.95
C ILE A 136 41.26 -19.88 -22.41
N ASP A 137 40.42 -20.42 -23.29
CA ASP A 137 40.32 -19.97 -24.68
C ASP A 137 39.99 -18.46 -24.73
N ALA A 138 40.49 -17.78 -25.76
CA ALA A 138 40.21 -16.34 -25.99
C ALA A 138 38.71 -16.01 -25.98
N HIS A 139 37.86 -16.96 -26.39
CA HIS A 139 36.40 -16.83 -26.33
C HIS A 139 35.85 -16.82 -24.89
N ILE A 140 36.35 -17.72 -24.03
CA ILE A 140 35.96 -17.81 -22.61
C ILE A 140 36.41 -16.54 -21.87
N GLN A 141 37.61 -16.03 -22.18
CA GLN A 141 38.08 -14.75 -21.63
C GLN A 141 37.12 -13.61 -22.02
N THR A 142 36.74 -13.52 -23.29
CA THR A 142 35.81 -12.48 -23.77
C THR A 142 34.45 -12.58 -23.09
N LEU A 143 33.90 -13.79 -22.90
CA LEU A 143 32.63 -13.99 -22.19
C LEU A 143 32.75 -13.63 -20.70
N THR A 144 33.88 -13.93 -20.08
CA THR A 144 34.17 -13.56 -18.68
C THR A 144 34.25 -12.06 -18.49
N ASP A 145 34.92 -11.35 -19.41
CA ASP A 145 35.03 -9.88 -19.38
C ASP A 145 33.65 -9.23 -19.57
N LEU A 146 32.83 -9.75 -20.50
CA LEU A 146 31.46 -9.27 -20.71
C LEU A 146 30.58 -9.47 -19.48
N VAL A 147 30.66 -10.64 -18.82
CA VAL A 147 29.93 -10.88 -17.57
C VAL A 147 30.38 -9.90 -16.49
N SER A 148 31.69 -9.68 -16.34
CA SER A 148 32.25 -8.75 -15.35
C SER A 148 31.76 -7.31 -15.56
N LEU A 149 31.69 -6.86 -16.81
CA LEU A 149 31.17 -5.54 -17.16
C LEU A 149 29.67 -5.40 -16.84
N ILE A 150 28.88 -6.45 -17.12
CA ILE A 150 27.44 -6.49 -16.81
C ILE A 150 27.22 -6.45 -15.30
N ASP A 151 27.98 -7.23 -14.53
CA ASP A 151 27.87 -7.27 -13.08
C ASP A 151 28.27 -5.94 -12.45
N ALA A 152 29.33 -5.30 -12.93
CA ALA A 152 29.72 -3.96 -12.50
C ALA A 152 28.62 -2.92 -12.78
N HIS A 153 28.02 -2.95 -13.96
CA HIS A 153 26.91 -2.05 -14.31
C HIS A 153 25.67 -2.31 -13.44
N ASN A 154 25.32 -3.58 -13.19
CA ASN A 154 24.21 -3.94 -12.31
C ASN A 154 24.45 -3.46 -10.87
N LEU A 155 25.67 -3.60 -10.36
CA LEU A 155 26.04 -3.09 -9.03
C LEU A 155 25.88 -1.58 -8.92
N VAL A 156 26.29 -0.82 -9.95
CA VAL A 156 26.08 0.63 -9.99
C VAL A 156 24.58 0.97 -9.99
N LYS A 157 23.79 0.24 -10.77
CA LYS A 157 22.33 0.42 -10.82
C LYS A 157 21.65 0.10 -9.49
N GLU A 158 22.07 -0.97 -8.82
CA GLU A 158 21.58 -1.34 -7.50
C GLU A 158 21.92 -0.28 -6.46
N LYS A 159 23.17 0.20 -6.42
CA LYS A 159 23.59 1.30 -5.52
C LYS A 159 22.78 2.57 -5.75
N ALA A 160 22.53 2.92 -7.02
CA ALA A 160 21.67 4.06 -7.35
C ALA A 160 20.22 3.84 -6.89
N SER A 161 19.69 2.63 -7.03
CA SER A 161 18.33 2.29 -6.58
C SER A 161 18.19 2.29 -5.06
N THR A 162 19.16 1.75 -4.32
CA THR A 162 19.15 1.76 -2.85
C THR A 162 19.31 3.18 -2.31
N GLY A 163 20.17 4.00 -2.94
CA GLY A 163 20.26 5.44 -2.66
C GLY A 163 18.93 6.16 -2.87
N ALA A 164 18.25 5.92 -3.99
CA ALA A 164 16.94 6.52 -4.25
C ALA A 164 15.87 6.08 -3.24
N LYS A 165 15.83 4.79 -2.88
CA LYS A 165 14.88 4.26 -1.88
C LYS A 165 15.11 4.84 -0.49
N THR A 166 16.38 4.93 -0.06
CA THR A 166 16.73 5.51 1.24
C THR A 166 16.39 7.00 1.30
N LYS A 167 16.63 7.75 0.21
CA LYS A 167 16.18 9.15 0.10
C LYS A 167 14.65 9.26 0.22
N ALA A 168 13.90 8.52 -0.59
CA ALA A 168 12.43 8.55 -0.57
C ALA A 168 11.85 8.20 0.81
N SER A 169 12.43 7.21 1.50
CA SER A 169 12.02 6.84 2.86
C SER A 169 12.26 7.96 3.88
N LYS A 170 13.39 8.68 3.78
CA LYS A 170 13.69 9.79 4.68
C LYS A 170 12.82 11.02 4.40
N GLU A 171 12.54 11.31 3.13
CA GLU A 171 11.60 12.37 2.74
C GLU A 171 10.19 12.08 3.26
N GLN A 172 9.74 10.83 3.14
CA GLN A 172 8.45 10.40 3.68
C GLN A 172 8.41 10.55 5.21
N ALA A 173 9.49 10.19 5.92
CA ALA A 173 9.58 10.38 7.36
C ALA A 173 9.52 11.87 7.74
N ALA A 174 10.30 12.72 7.07
CA ALA A 174 10.29 14.17 7.30
C ALA A 174 8.92 14.80 6.99
N ALA A 175 8.24 14.35 5.93
CA ALA A 175 6.88 14.80 5.61
C ALA A 175 5.86 14.42 6.70
N LEU A 176 5.99 13.22 7.27
CA LEU A 176 5.15 12.79 8.39
C LEU A 176 5.45 13.62 9.66
N GLU A 177 6.72 13.93 9.94
CA GLU A 177 7.09 14.82 11.06
C GLU A 177 6.51 16.23 10.89
N LEU A 178 6.53 16.79 9.68
CA LEU A 178 5.93 18.09 9.38
C LEU A 178 4.41 18.06 9.57
N LYS A 179 3.75 16.99 9.14
CA LYS A 179 2.31 16.80 9.37
C LYS A 179 2.00 16.69 10.87
N ASP A 180 2.79 15.92 11.61
CA ASP A 180 2.61 15.73 13.05
C ASP A 180 2.86 17.02 13.84
N ALA A 181 3.86 17.81 13.45
CA ALA A 181 4.10 19.14 14.00
C ALA A 181 2.94 20.10 13.69
N ALA A 182 2.41 20.08 12.47
CA ALA A 182 1.25 20.92 12.13
C ALA A 182 0.01 20.58 12.96
N MET A 183 -0.21 19.29 13.29
CA MET A 183 -1.35 18.86 14.09
C MET A 183 -1.18 19.11 15.60
N ASN A 184 0.03 18.93 16.13
CA ASN A 184 0.28 18.99 17.58
C ASN A 184 0.77 20.36 18.08
N GLY A 185 0.81 21.37 17.21
CA GLY A 185 1.24 22.74 17.55
C GLY A 185 2.74 23.00 17.35
N ILE A 186 3.19 24.19 17.76
CA ILE A 186 4.53 24.71 17.43
C ILE A 186 5.63 23.78 17.97
N ARG A 187 6.24 22.96 17.10
CA ARG A 187 7.48 22.24 17.41
C ARG A 187 8.70 23.12 17.15
N PRO A 188 9.71 23.10 18.04
CA PRO A 188 10.99 23.75 17.80
C PRO A 188 11.62 23.27 16.48
N ARG A 189 12.04 24.21 15.62
CA ARG A 189 12.55 23.90 14.27
C ARG A 189 13.77 22.96 14.27
N ASN A 190 14.55 22.96 15.35
CA ASN A 190 15.74 22.13 15.53
C ASN A 190 15.43 20.64 15.80
N THR A 191 14.17 20.27 16.04
CA THR A 191 13.78 18.86 16.22
C THR A 191 13.26 18.21 14.94
N LEU A 192 12.98 19.00 13.89
CA LEU A 192 12.52 18.50 12.60
C LEU A 192 13.70 18.04 11.75
N MET A 193 13.52 16.93 11.05
CA MET A 193 14.54 16.45 10.12
C MET A 193 14.75 17.44 8.96
N ASP A 194 15.98 17.93 8.85
CA ASP A 194 16.39 18.82 7.76
C ASP A 194 16.67 18.01 6.48
N ILE A 195 15.67 17.98 5.58
CA ILE A 195 15.75 17.31 4.27
C ILE A 195 16.90 17.86 3.42
N SER A 196 17.32 19.12 3.63
CA SER A 196 18.38 19.75 2.82
C SER A 196 19.77 19.19 3.08
N GLN A 197 19.97 18.52 4.23
CA GLN A 197 21.22 17.88 4.63
C GLN A 197 21.35 16.44 4.14
N LEU A 198 20.31 15.89 3.49
CA LEU A 198 20.36 14.54 2.94
C LEU A 198 21.33 14.46 1.76
N ASP A 199 22.11 13.38 1.74
CA ASP A 199 22.98 13.08 0.60
C ASP A 199 22.12 12.80 -0.65
N GLY A 200 22.37 13.55 -1.72
CA GLY A 200 21.52 13.59 -2.91
C GLY A 200 20.30 14.53 -2.84
N ALA A 201 20.23 15.44 -1.86
CA ALA A 201 19.23 16.51 -1.86
C ALA A 201 19.34 17.40 -3.11
N THR A 202 18.21 17.67 -3.77
CA THR A 202 18.21 18.48 -4.99
C THR A 202 18.47 19.95 -4.68
N ALA A 203 18.97 20.71 -5.65
CA ALA A 203 19.18 22.16 -5.49
C ALA A 203 17.88 22.89 -5.10
N HIS A 204 16.74 22.40 -5.60
CA HIS A 204 15.42 22.93 -5.26
C HIS A 204 15.07 22.69 -3.79
N GLU A 205 15.30 21.47 -3.26
CA GLU A 205 15.10 21.14 -1.84
C GLU A 205 15.98 22.02 -0.93
N LYS A 206 17.23 22.29 -1.32
CA LYS A 206 18.14 23.17 -0.56
C LYS A 206 17.68 24.63 -0.59
N GLN A 207 17.18 25.11 -1.72
CA GLN A 207 16.76 26.49 -1.87
C GLN A 207 15.40 26.78 -1.18
N GLY A 208 14.50 25.79 -1.14
CA GLY A 208 13.17 25.93 -0.52
C GLY A 208 13.21 26.21 0.98
N GLN A 209 14.28 25.80 1.68
CA GLN A 209 14.41 26.00 3.13
C GLN A 209 15.26 27.22 3.55
N GLN A 210 16.07 27.79 2.64
CA GLN A 210 17.08 28.81 2.96
C GLN A 210 16.59 30.27 2.85
N ASN A 211 15.40 30.53 2.30
CA ASN A 211 14.98 31.91 2.00
C ASN A 211 14.17 32.63 3.09
N VAL A 212 14.01 32.07 4.28
CA VAL A 212 13.50 32.86 5.44
C VAL A 212 14.68 33.34 6.27
N SER A 213 15.59 34.07 5.63
CA SER A 213 16.38 35.05 6.37
C SER A 213 15.41 36.11 6.85
N PRO A 214 15.41 36.54 8.13
CA PRO A 214 14.57 37.62 8.60
C PRO A 214 15.10 38.93 8.01
N SER A 215 14.76 39.17 6.74
CA SER A 215 14.87 40.47 6.10
C SER A 215 13.94 41.39 6.89
N ALA A 216 14.54 42.27 7.69
CA ALA A 216 13.90 43.33 8.42
C ALA A 216 13.05 44.22 7.50
N SER A 217 11.80 43.83 7.24
CA SER A 217 10.81 44.68 6.59
C SER A 217 10.18 45.58 7.64
N LYS A 218 10.77 46.78 7.74
CA LYS A 218 10.24 47.93 8.44
C LYS A 218 8.86 48.29 7.87
N CYS A 219 7.78 47.91 8.53
CA CYS A 219 6.47 48.57 8.45
C CYS A 219 5.65 48.31 9.73
N PRO A 220 6.03 48.90 10.88
CA PRO A 220 5.42 48.60 12.18
C PRO A 220 3.97 49.07 12.34
N HIS A 221 3.42 49.85 11.40
CA HIS A 221 2.13 50.52 11.61
C HIS A 221 0.90 49.73 11.09
N HIS A 222 1.07 48.84 10.11
CA HIS A 222 -0.04 47.99 9.63
C HIS A 222 -0.11 46.63 10.33
N GLN A 223 0.96 46.23 11.02
CA GLN A 223 1.02 44.98 11.76
C GLN A 223 0.05 45.01 12.96
N SER A 224 -0.01 46.11 13.71
CA SER A 224 -0.89 46.19 14.89
C SER A 224 -2.38 46.12 14.57
N THR A 225 -2.81 46.54 13.38
CA THR A 225 -4.22 46.48 12.99
C THR A 225 -4.61 45.06 12.57
N LEU A 226 -3.75 44.39 11.80
CA LEU A 226 -3.97 42.99 11.44
C LEU A 226 -3.89 42.09 12.68
N ASP A 227 -2.94 42.32 13.57
CA ASP A 227 -2.81 41.56 14.82
C ASP A 227 -4.06 41.72 15.70
N ARG A 228 -4.63 42.92 15.81
CA ARG A 228 -5.89 43.15 16.53
C ARG A 228 -7.09 42.43 15.90
N VAL A 229 -7.16 42.41 14.56
CA VAL A 229 -8.25 41.70 13.86
C VAL A 229 -8.11 40.19 14.03
N LEU A 230 -6.88 39.67 13.96
CA LEU A 230 -6.59 38.25 14.18
C LEU A 230 -6.90 37.84 15.62
N GLN A 231 -6.44 38.63 16.60
CA GLN A 231 -6.73 38.38 18.01
C GLN A 231 -8.23 38.41 18.29
N LYS A 232 -8.95 39.40 17.76
CA LYS A 232 -10.41 39.47 17.93
C LYS A 232 -11.11 38.25 17.32
N ARG A 233 -10.67 37.79 16.15
CA ARG A 233 -11.23 36.59 15.51
C ARG A 233 -10.92 35.34 16.33
N GLU A 234 -9.71 35.22 16.88
CA GLU A 234 -9.33 34.13 17.77
C GLU A 234 -10.20 34.10 19.04
N GLU A 235 -10.46 35.26 19.64
CA GLU A 235 -11.37 35.39 20.79
C GLU A 235 -12.82 35.01 20.44
N GLU A 236 -13.32 35.42 19.27
CA GLU A 236 -14.65 35.04 18.78
C GLU A 236 -14.78 33.54 18.49
N ASP A 237 -13.77 32.95 17.84
CA ASP A 237 -13.76 31.53 17.48
C ASP A 237 -13.62 30.66 18.75
N THR A 238 -12.77 31.06 19.71
CA THR A 238 -12.65 30.37 21.00
C THR A 238 -13.95 30.45 21.80
N HIS A 239 -14.62 31.60 21.83
CA HIS A 239 -15.94 31.73 22.46
C HIS A 239 -16.98 30.82 21.80
N ARG A 240 -17.03 30.76 20.46
CA ARG A 240 -17.95 29.86 19.73
C ARG A 240 -17.68 28.38 20.02
N LEU A 241 -16.40 27.99 20.12
CA LEU A 241 -16.02 26.63 20.48
C LEU A 241 -16.47 26.28 21.91
N GLN A 242 -16.27 27.18 22.87
CA GLN A 242 -16.72 26.98 24.25
C GLN A 242 -18.26 26.86 24.33
N GLU A 243 -18.99 27.70 23.60
CA GLU A 243 -20.45 27.63 23.56
C GLU A 243 -20.94 26.32 22.91
N ALA A 244 -20.30 25.87 21.83
CA ALA A 244 -20.61 24.59 21.20
C ALA A 244 -20.36 23.42 22.14
N GLN A 245 -19.24 23.44 22.86
CA GLN A 245 -18.89 22.43 23.86
C GLN A 245 -19.92 22.40 25.00
N ALA A 246 -20.29 23.55 25.56
CA ALA A 246 -21.29 23.62 26.63
C ALA A 246 -22.67 23.09 26.19
N ARG A 247 -23.07 23.36 24.93
CA ARG A 247 -24.31 22.79 24.37
C ARG A 247 -24.22 21.28 24.21
N ASP A 248 -23.07 20.76 23.82
CA ASP A 248 -22.89 19.32 23.66
C ASP A 248 -22.90 18.59 25.01
N ASP A 249 -22.20 19.13 26.01
CA ASP A 249 -22.21 18.61 27.38
C ASP A 249 -23.63 18.58 27.96
N LEU A 250 -24.43 19.62 27.70
CA LEU A 250 -25.84 19.66 28.11
C LEU A 250 -26.66 18.55 27.44
N ARG A 251 -26.50 18.35 26.12
CA ARG A 251 -27.19 17.27 25.39
C ARG A 251 -26.75 15.90 25.89
N HIS A 252 -25.46 15.74 26.16
CA HIS A 252 -24.90 14.50 26.68
C HIS A 252 -25.46 14.18 28.06
N GLY A 253 -25.53 15.18 28.96
CA GLY A 253 -26.17 15.03 30.27
C GLY A 253 -27.66 14.65 30.17
N GLN A 254 -28.41 15.25 29.24
CA GLN A 254 -29.80 14.88 28.98
C GLN A 254 -29.92 13.42 28.51
N LEU A 255 -29.04 12.99 27.60
CA LEU A 255 -29.01 11.62 27.07
C LEU A 255 -28.69 10.60 28.17
N ILE A 256 -27.67 10.85 28.99
CA ILE A 256 -27.32 10.01 30.15
C ILE A 256 -28.51 9.90 31.10
N SER A 257 -29.14 11.02 31.46
CA SER A 257 -30.32 11.00 32.33
C SER A 257 -31.48 10.19 31.74
N GLY A 258 -31.60 10.15 30.40
CA GLY A 258 -32.57 9.32 29.69
C GLY A 258 -32.26 7.83 29.81
N PHE A 259 -30.99 7.46 29.66
CA PHE A 259 -30.54 6.08 29.88
C PHE A 259 -30.75 5.63 31.32
N ASP A 260 -30.48 6.48 32.30
CA ASP A 260 -30.72 6.16 33.71
C ASP A 260 -32.20 5.89 33.95
N ARG A 261 -33.10 6.73 33.44
CA ARG A 261 -34.56 6.50 33.54
C ARG A 261 -34.97 5.19 32.88
N LEU A 262 -34.42 4.87 31.71
CA LEU A 262 -34.69 3.60 31.02
C LEU A 262 -34.19 2.40 31.83
N ALA A 263 -32.97 2.47 32.38
CA ALA A 263 -32.39 1.42 33.20
C ALA A 263 -33.23 1.15 34.46
N HIS A 264 -33.68 2.21 35.14
CA HIS A 264 -34.60 2.09 36.27
C HIS A 264 -35.93 1.44 35.85
N GLY A 265 -36.51 1.86 34.72
CA GLY A 265 -37.73 1.25 34.19
C GLY A 265 -37.59 -0.24 33.90
N MET A 266 -36.47 -0.66 33.30
CA MET A 266 -36.18 -2.08 33.07
C MET A 266 -35.96 -2.86 34.36
N ALA A 267 -35.29 -2.27 35.36
CA ALA A 267 -35.11 -2.89 36.67
C ALA A 267 -36.45 -3.13 37.37
N THR A 268 -37.33 -2.13 37.39
CA THR A 268 -38.69 -2.26 37.93
C THR A 268 -39.49 -3.32 37.16
N LEU A 269 -39.42 -3.33 35.82
CA LEU A 269 -40.09 -4.36 35.02
C LEU A 269 -39.60 -5.77 35.39
N ASN A 270 -38.29 -5.96 35.49
CA ASN A 270 -37.70 -7.25 35.87
C ASN A 270 -38.14 -7.69 37.28
N GLU A 271 -38.20 -6.78 38.25
CA GLU A 271 -38.67 -7.07 39.60
C GLU A 271 -40.14 -7.48 39.63
N THR A 272 -41.00 -6.79 38.87
CA THR A 272 -42.43 -7.16 38.76
C THR A 272 -42.60 -8.54 38.10
N MET A 273 -41.83 -8.84 37.05
CA MET A 273 -41.84 -10.15 36.41
C MET A 273 -41.38 -11.26 37.35
N GLN A 274 -40.31 -11.05 38.12
CA GLN A 274 -39.86 -12.02 39.13
C GLN A 274 -40.91 -12.25 40.22
N THR A 275 -41.57 -11.18 40.66
CA THR A 275 -42.65 -11.26 41.64
C THR A 275 -43.83 -12.07 41.10
N GLN A 276 -44.22 -11.84 39.84
CA GLN A 276 -45.27 -12.61 39.17
C GLN A 276 -44.90 -14.09 39.06
N MET A 277 -43.68 -14.42 38.60
CA MET A 277 -43.21 -15.80 38.52
C MET A 277 -43.24 -16.50 39.89
N ARG A 278 -42.82 -15.81 40.96
CA ARG A 278 -42.89 -16.36 42.32
C ARG A 278 -44.34 -16.64 42.73
N GLN A 279 -45.26 -15.70 42.51
CA GLN A 279 -46.68 -15.92 42.81
C GLN A 279 -47.28 -17.08 42.01
N GLU A 280 -46.96 -17.21 40.72
CA GLU A 280 -47.42 -18.32 39.90
C GLU A 280 -46.86 -19.66 40.40
N SER A 281 -45.58 -19.70 40.79
CA SER A 281 -44.97 -20.90 41.38
C SER A 281 -45.65 -21.32 42.69
N GLU A 282 -46.02 -20.36 43.54
CA GLU A 282 -46.74 -20.62 44.80
C GLU A 282 -48.16 -21.13 44.54
N ARG A 283 -48.90 -20.54 43.58
CA ARG A 283 -50.22 -21.04 43.18
C ARG A 283 -50.14 -22.46 42.64
N ASN A 284 -49.15 -22.76 41.80
CA ASN A 284 -48.94 -24.09 41.25
C ASN A 284 -48.59 -25.12 42.34
N ALA A 285 -47.77 -24.74 43.31
CA ALA A 285 -47.45 -25.59 44.47
C ALA A 285 -48.71 -25.89 45.32
N GLN A 286 -49.54 -24.87 45.60
CA GLN A 286 -50.80 -25.05 46.32
C GLN A 286 -51.78 -25.96 45.57
N GLN A 287 -51.90 -25.82 44.25
CA GLN A 287 -52.73 -26.72 43.43
C GLN A 287 -52.22 -28.16 43.47
N THR A 288 -50.90 -28.34 43.43
CA THR A 288 -50.26 -29.67 43.49
C THR A 288 -50.50 -30.34 44.83
N GLU A 289 -50.36 -29.62 45.95
CA GLU A 289 -50.68 -30.14 47.29
C GLU A 289 -52.17 -30.49 47.45
N MET A 290 -53.07 -29.64 46.93
CA MET A 290 -54.50 -29.93 46.94
C MET A 290 -54.82 -31.23 46.19
N LEU A 291 -54.25 -31.40 44.99
CA LEU A 291 -54.41 -32.62 44.20
C LEU A 291 -53.85 -33.84 44.94
N ARG A 292 -52.69 -33.71 45.57
CA ARG A 292 -52.06 -34.76 46.39
C ARG A 292 -52.97 -35.19 47.55
N LEU A 293 -53.61 -34.24 48.24
CA LEU A 293 -54.57 -34.52 49.31
C LEU A 293 -55.80 -35.27 48.78
N PHE A 294 -56.37 -34.84 47.65
CA PHE A 294 -57.48 -35.55 47.00
C PHE A 294 -57.12 -36.99 46.62
N SER A 295 -55.94 -37.19 46.01
CA SER A 295 -55.45 -38.54 45.69
C SER A 295 -55.30 -39.41 46.92
N THR A 296 -54.82 -38.86 48.04
CA THR A 296 -54.66 -39.58 49.31
C THR A 296 -56.01 -40.00 49.89
N ILE A 297 -57.02 -39.12 49.88
CA ILE A 297 -58.38 -39.42 50.36
C ILE A 297 -59.04 -40.52 49.49
N ILE A 298 -58.88 -40.44 48.17
CA ILE A 298 -59.42 -41.47 47.26
C ILE A 298 -58.75 -42.82 47.52
N GLN A 299 -57.44 -42.85 47.79
CA GLN A 299 -56.71 -44.07 48.12
C GLN A 299 -57.19 -44.68 49.44
N GLN A 300 -57.34 -43.88 50.51
CA GLN A 300 -57.83 -44.33 51.82
C GLN A 300 -59.25 -44.90 51.80
N ARG A 301 -60.06 -44.56 50.78
CA ARG A 301 -61.43 -45.07 50.64
C ARG A 301 -61.53 -46.39 49.87
N LYS A 302 -60.44 -46.82 49.24
CA LYS A 302 -60.35 -48.07 48.48
C LYS A 302 -59.81 -49.25 49.30
N ASP A 303 -59.23 -48.97 50.46
CA ASP A 303 -58.79 -49.94 51.47
C ASP A 303 -59.88 -50.08 52.55
#